data_AF-A0A955CKZ9-F1
#
_entry.id   AF-A0A955CKZ9-F1
#
_cell.length_a   1.000
_cell.length_b   1.000
_cell.length_c   1.000
_cell.angle_alpha   90.00
_cell.angle_beta   90.00
_cell.angle_gamma   90.00
#
_symmetry.space_group_name_H-M   'P 1'
#
loop_
_entity.id
_entity.type
_entity.pdbx_description
1 polymer ?
#
loop_
_entity_poly.entity_id
_entity_poly.type
_entity_poly.pdbx_seq_one_letter_code
_entity_poly.pdbx_strand_id
1 'polypeptide(L)'
;MAPRIFRFYQRHRIVNVNLNIVGAGLLAVAIAKYPVHLLSLWIGPEYKFINSVVAAVVDGFVDIALYFVLHWVANHWGPIQRERNANAKRNDDGELIEKSASFWREASLVQFERLTLTPVFYLFAIGGMWGLQHAGMRASWAFVLSFSAGLVVTRVMHTWWALRTGRFEPLPIFNGKAKAAKAKDNSDAA
;
A
#
# COMPACT_ATOMS: atom_id res chain seq x y z
N MET A 1 17.59 28.44 -4.95
CA MET A 1 16.47 28.31 -3.98
C MET A 1 15.36 27.32 -4.39
N ALA A 2 15.57 26.43 -5.39
CA ALA A 2 14.58 25.43 -5.80
C ALA A 2 14.35 24.18 -4.89
N PRO A 3 15.21 23.79 -3.91
CA PRO A 3 15.00 22.52 -3.20
C PRO A 3 13.84 22.52 -2.19
N ARG A 4 13.30 23.69 -1.79
CA ARG A 4 12.21 23.77 -0.81
C ARG A 4 10.82 23.49 -1.41
N ILE A 5 10.56 23.96 -2.63
CA ILE A 5 9.25 23.75 -3.30
C ILE A 5 9.10 22.29 -3.74
N PHE A 6 10.19 21.66 -4.16
CA PHE A 6 10.20 20.26 -4.58
C PHE A 6 9.90 19.27 -3.43
N ARG A 7 10.39 19.55 -2.22
CA ARG A 7 10.03 18.79 -1.01
C ARG A 7 8.53 18.84 -0.72
N PHE A 8 7.88 19.96 -1.00
CA PHE A 8 6.44 20.11 -0.82
C PHE A 8 5.67 19.23 -1.82
N TYR A 9 6.11 19.21 -3.08
CA TYR A 9 5.47 18.43 -4.15
C TYR A 9 5.60 16.91 -3.94
N GLN A 10 6.77 16.41 -3.52
CA GLN A 10 6.95 15.00 -3.17
C GLN A 10 6.09 14.59 -1.96
N ARG A 11 5.91 15.48 -0.98
CA ARG A 11 5.05 15.24 0.19
C ARG A 11 3.59 15.01 -0.21
N HIS A 12 3.06 15.78 -1.17
CA HIS A 12 1.69 15.60 -1.66
C HIS A 12 1.47 14.27 -2.38
N ARG A 13 2.44 13.78 -3.16
CA ARG A 13 2.31 12.47 -3.83
C ARG A 13 2.26 11.33 -2.82
N ILE A 14 3.11 11.35 -1.79
CA ILE A 14 3.12 10.34 -0.73
C ILE A 14 1.78 10.35 0.03
N VAL A 15 1.27 11.54 0.35
CA VAL A 15 -0.03 11.68 1.04
C VAL A 15 -1.17 11.12 0.19
N ASN A 16 -1.22 11.44 -1.11
CA ASN A 16 -2.27 10.93 -2.00
C ASN A 16 -2.24 9.40 -2.13
N VAL A 17 -1.04 8.80 -2.24
CA VAL A 17 -0.88 7.34 -2.28
C VAL A 17 -1.32 6.72 -0.96
N ASN A 18 -0.89 7.26 0.18
CA ASN A 18 -1.29 6.75 1.48
C ASN A 18 -2.80 6.88 1.71
N LEU A 19 -3.41 8.00 1.34
CA LEU A 19 -4.85 8.22 1.49
C LEU A 19 -5.66 7.24 0.65
N ASN A 20 -5.27 7.00 -0.60
CA ASN A 20 -5.93 6.01 -1.45
C ASN A 20 -5.83 4.60 -0.85
N ILE A 21 -4.64 4.23 -0.37
CA ILE A 21 -4.44 2.91 0.24
C ILE A 21 -5.23 2.77 1.56
N VAL A 22 -5.28 3.81 2.39
CA VAL A 22 -6.10 3.82 3.61
C VAL A 22 -7.58 3.73 3.25
N GLY A 23 -8.05 4.49 2.26
CA GLY A 23 -9.42 4.43 1.79
C GLY A 23 -9.81 3.04 1.29
N ALA A 24 -8.96 2.42 0.46
CA ALA A 24 -9.17 1.06 -0.03
C ALA A 24 -9.19 0.02 1.10
N GLY A 25 -8.33 0.18 2.11
CA GLY A 25 -8.33 -0.73 3.26
C GLY A 25 -9.52 -0.54 4.19
N LEU A 26 -9.98 0.69 4.42
CA LEU A 26 -11.22 0.94 5.16
C LEU A 26 -12.44 0.37 4.42
N LEU A 27 -12.44 0.46 3.09
CA LEU A 27 -13.46 -0.18 2.26
C LEU A 27 -13.42 -1.71 2.40
N ALA A 28 -12.22 -2.31 2.41
CA ALA A 28 -12.06 -3.74 2.63
C ALA A 28 -12.60 -4.16 4.00
N VAL A 29 -12.26 -3.44 5.07
CA VAL A 29 -12.79 -3.66 6.43
C VAL A 29 -14.33 -3.55 6.44
N ALA A 30 -14.89 -2.56 5.74
CA ALA A 30 -16.35 -2.40 5.65
C ALA A 30 -17.02 -3.60 4.97
N ILE A 31 -16.41 -4.15 3.92
CA ILE A 31 -16.90 -5.35 3.22
C ILE A 31 -16.73 -6.60 4.09
N ALA A 32 -15.56 -6.76 4.73
CA ALA A 32 -15.24 -7.89 5.61
C ALA A 32 -16.11 -7.93 6.88
N LYS A 33 -16.66 -6.78 7.31
CA LYS A 33 -17.56 -6.70 8.47
C LYS A 33 -18.72 -7.69 8.39
N TYR A 34 -19.32 -7.87 7.21
CA TYR A 34 -20.49 -8.74 7.02
C TYR A 34 -20.19 -10.24 7.25
N PRO A 35 -19.21 -10.87 6.56
CA PRO A 35 -18.86 -12.26 6.81
C PRO A 35 -18.33 -12.48 8.23
N VAL A 36 -17.57 -11.53 8.79
CA VAL A 36 -17.12 -11.60 10.20
C VAL A 36 -18.31 -11.61 11.16
N HIS A 37 -19.31 -10.77 10.91
CA HIS A 37 -20.52 -10.76 11.74
C HIS A 37 -21.26 -12.10 11.66
N LEU A 38 -21.44 -12.65 10.45
CA LEU A 38 -22.13 -13.93 10.25
C LEU A 38 -21.40 -15.09 10.95
N LEU A 39 -20.09 -15.17 10.80
CA LEU A 39 -19.27 -16.21 11.46
C LEU A 39 -19.26 -16.05 12.98
N SER A 40 -19.27 -14.81 13.49
CA SER A 40 -19.35 -14.57 14.94
C SER A 40 -20.67 -15.04 15.56
N LEU A 41 -21.77 -14.95 14.80
CA LEU A 41 -23.06 -15.49 15.23
C LEU A 41 -23.05 -17.02 15.25
N TRP A 42 -22.35 -17.65 14.29
CA TRP A 42 -22.28 -19.11 14.18
C TRP A 42 -21.37 -19.74 15.25
N ILE A 43 -20.22 -19.12 15.55
CA ILE A 43 -19.27 -19.59 16.57
C ILE A 43 -19.82 -19.34 17.99
N GLY A 44 -20.58 -18.26 18.17
CA GLY A 44 -21.09 -17.83 19.46
C GLY A 44 -20.20 -16.78 20.15
N PRO A 45 -20.76 -15.99 21.07
CA PRO A 45 -20.07 -14.86 21.71
C PRO A 45 -19.01 -15.27 22.73
N GLU A 46 -19.07 -16.50 23.24
CA GLU A 46 -18.18 -17.03 24.29
C GLU A 46 -16.72 -17.13 23.81
N TYR A 47 -16.52 -17.48 22.54
CA TYR A 47 -15.19 -17.73 21.97
C TYR A 47 -14.55 -16.47 21.37
N LYS A 48 -14.37 -15.44 22.21
CA LYS A 48 -13.82 -14.12 21.81
C LYS A 48 -12.52 -14.20 21.02
N PHE A 49 -11.56 -15.00 21.51
CA PHE A 49 -10.27 -15.17 20.83
C PHE A 49 -10.40 -15.84 19.46
N ILE A 50 -11.18 -16.92 19.36
CA ILE A 50 -11.43 -17.61 18.08
C ILE A 50 -12.11 -16.66 17.09
N ASN A 51 -13.09 -15.87 17.55
CA ASN A 51 -13.74 -14.85 16.73
C ASN A 51 -12.73 -13.82 16.17
N SER A 52 -11.74 -13.38 16.97
CA SER A 52 -10.69 -12.47 16.49
C SER A 52 -9.77 -13.11 15.46
N VAL A 53 -9.39 -14.38 15.65
CA VAL A 53 -8.55 -15.11 14.69
C VAL A 53 -9.29 -15.35 13.38
N VAL A 54 -10.55 -15.80 13.43
CA VAL A 54 -11.40 -15.98 12.26
C VAL A 54 -11.59 -14.66 11.53
N ALA A 55 -11.82 -13.56 12.26
CA ALA A 55 -11.94 -12.23 11.65
C ALA A 55 -10.67 -11.81 10.90
N ALA A 56 -9.48 -12.09 11.46
CA ALA A 56 -8.21 -11.82 10.80
C ALA A 56 -8.03 -12.64 9.51
N VAL A 57 -8.43 -13.92 9.52
CA VAL A 57 -8.38 -14.77 8.34
C VAL A 57 -9.32 -14.26 7.24
N VAL A 58 -10.57 -13.95 7.59
CA VAL A 58 -11.56 -13.42 6.66
C VAL A 58 -11.11 -12.09 6.05
N ASP A 59 -10.61 -11.17 6.87
CA ASP A 59 -10.06 -9.89 6.43
C ASP A 59 -8.91 -10.09 5.44
N GLY A 60 -7.95 -10.98 5.75
CA GLY A 60 -6.85 -11.31 4.84
C GLY A 60 -7.32 -11.85 3.49
N PHE A 61 -8.34 -12.72 3.47
CA PHE A 61 -8.93 -13.22 2.23
C PHE A 61 -9.63 -12.10 1.43
N VAL A 62 -10.41 -11.25 2.10
CA VAL A 62 -11.10 -10.12 1.47
C VAL A 62 -10.07 -9.14 0.90
N ASP A 63 -9.00 -8.83 1.63
CA ASP A 63 -7.94 -7.94 1.18
C ASP A 63 -7.25 -8.45 -0.09
N ILE A 64 -6.91 -9.74 -0.13
CA ILE A 64 -6.31 -10.38 -1.32
C ILE A 64 -7.30 -10.32 -2.49
N ALA A 65 -8.55 -10.71 -2.27
CA ALA A 65 -9.59 -10.71 -3.31
C ALA A 65 -9.83 -9.30 -3.87
N LEU A 66 -9.97 -8.30 -3.00
CA LEU A 66 -10.25 -6.92 -3.36
C LEU A 66 -9.06 -6.30 -4.09
N TYR A 67 -7.83 -6.64 -3.69
CA TYR A 67 -6.63 -6.28 -4.44
C TYR A 67 -6.65 -6.84 -5.86
N PHE A 68 -6.95 -8.13 -6.03
CA PHE A 68 -7.04 -8.75 -7.36
C PHE A 68 -8.13 -8.12 -8.22
N VAL A 69 -9.31 -7.86 -7.65
CA VAL A 69 -10.43 -7.21 -8.35
C VAL A 69 -10.05 -5.79 -8.77
N LEU A 70 -9.53 -4.95 -7.87
CA LEU A 70 -9.12 -3.59 -8.20
C LEU A 70 -8.03 -3.57 -9.27
N HIS A 71 -7.07 -4.49 -9.19
CA HIS A 71 -5.99 -4.58 -10.15
C HIS A 71 -6.48 -5.07 -11.52
N TRP A 72 -7.40 -6.04 -11.55
CA TRP A 72 -8.07 -6.48 -12.78
C TRP A 72 -8.89 -5.35 -13.41
N VAL A 73 -9.70 -4.64 -12.62
CA VAL A 73 -10.48 -3.48 -13.09
C VAL A 73 -9.54 -2.40 -13.64
N ALA A 74 -8.47 -2.07 -12.94
CA ALA A 74 -7.51 -1.05 -13.40
C ALA A 74 -6.87 -1.43 -14.75
N ASN A 75 -6.54 -2.71 -14.93
CA ASN A 75 -5.90 -3.20 -16.16
C ASN A 75 -6.89 -3.37 -17.33
N HIS A 76 -8.13 -3.75 -17.04
CA HIS A 76 -9.13 -4.06 -18.07
C HIS A 76 -10.02 -2.86 -18.44
N TRP A 77 -10.21 -1.91 -17.52
CA TRP A 77 -11.15 -0.79 -17.70
C TRP A 77 -10.49 0.52 -18.16
N GLY A 78 -9.17 0.54 -18.40
CA GLY A 78 -8.43 1.77 -18.73
C GLY A 78 -7.91 1.86 -20.17
N PRO A 79 -8.68 2.34 -21.16
CA PRO A 79 -8.12 2.72 -22.48
C PRO A 79 -7.10 3.86 -22.37
N ILE A 80 -7.16 4.69 -21.32
CA ILE A 80 -6.31 5.87 -21.11
C ILE A 80 -4.85 5.53 -20.77
N GLN A 81 -4.56 4.37 -20.19
CA GLN A 81 -3.16 3.95 -19.94
C GLN A 81 -2.45 3.50 -21.24
N ARG A 82 -3.22 3.08 -22.24
CA ARG A 82 -2.72 2.66 -23.56
C ARG A 82 -2.00 3.83 -24.27
N GLU A 83 -2.52 5.05 -24.14
CA GLU A 83 -1.90 6.26 -24.72
C GLU A 83 -0.64 6.70 -23.96
N ARG A 84 -0.61 6.54 -22.63
CA ARG A 84 0.56 6.91 -21.82
C ARG A 84 1.72 5.94 -22.03
N ASN A 85 1.44 4.65 -22.19
CA ASN A 85 2.44 3.64 -22.50
C ASN A 85 2.87 3.67 -23.98
N ALA A 86 1.99 4.09 -24.91
CA ALA A 86 2.33 4.31 -26.31
C ALA A 86 3.33 5.47 -26.50
N ASN A 87 3.28 6.50 -25.65
CA ASN A 87 4.21 7.62 -25.70
C ASN A 87 5.51 7.41 -24.88
N ALA A 88 5.58 6.37 -24.04
CA ALA A 88 6.70 6.14 -23.12
C ALA A 88 7.87 5.33 -23.71
N LYS A 89 7.78 4.82 -24.96
CA LYS A 89 8.90 4.11 -25.58
C LYS A 89 9.16 4.54 -27.02
N ARG A 90 10.19 5.35 -27.19
CA ARG A 90 11.08 5.29 -28.35
C ARG A 90 12.49 5.58 -27.84
N ASN A 91 13.39 4.61 -27.94
CA ASN A 91 14.83 4.89 -27.94
C ASN A 91 15.19 5.52 -29.31
N ASP A 92 16.30 6.26 -29.38
CA ASP A 92 16.83 6.87 -30.62
C ASP A 92 17.11 5.84 -31.72
N ASP A 93 17.21 4.55 -31.36
CA ASP A 93 17.49 3.42 -32.25
C ASP A 93 16.21 2.72 -32.76
N GLY A 94 15.02 3.13 -32.29
CA GLY A 94 13.73 2.56 -32.70
C GLY A 94 13.32 1.25 -32.00
N GLU A 95 14.13 0.68 -31.09
CA GLU A 95 13.82 -0.60 -30.44
C GLU A 95 13.03 -0.43 -29.12
N LEU A 96 11.83 -1.04 -29.03
CA LEU A 96 10.93 -1.00 -27.88
C LEU A 96 11.37 -2.00 -26.79
N ILE A 97 12.42 -1.71 -26.01
CA ILE A 97 12.85 -2.62 -24.92
C ILE A 97 12.40 -2.09 -23.55
N GLU A 98 11.14 -2.30 -23.21
CA GLU A 98 10.90 -2.84 -21.86
C GLU A 98 10.07 -4.09 -22.06
N LYS A 99 10.62 -5.24 -21.68
CA LYS A 99 9.82 -6.42 -21.42
C LYS A 99 8.80 -6.01 -20.37
N SER A 100 7.52 -5.91 -20.74
CA SER A 100 6.43 -5.81 -19.79
C SER A 100 6.66 -6.90 -18.75
N ALA A 101 7.09 -6.52 -17.54
CA ALA A 101 7.15 -7.49 -16.46
C ALA A 101 5.75 -8.09 -16.35
N SER A 102 5.67 -9.41 -16.22
CA SER A 102 4.36 -10.07 -16.18
C SER A 102 3.54 -9.42 -15.07
N PHE A 103 2.29 -9.05 -15.39
CA PHE A 103 1.28 -8.51 -14.45
C PHE A 103 1.36 -9.18 -13.07
N TRP A 104 1.49 -10.51 -13.09
CA TRP A 104 1.63 -11.35 -11.90
C TRP A 104 2.86 -11.05 -11.06
N ARG A 105 4.01 -10.75 -11.67
CA ARG A 105 5.27 -10.47 -10.98
C ARG A 105 5.22 -9.13 -10.26
N GLU A 106 4.67 -8.10 -10.88
CA GLU A 106 4.51 -6.78 -10.24
C GLU A 106 3.52 -6.86 -9.09
N ALA A 107 2.38 -7.52 -9.31
CA ALA A 107 1.37 -7.73 -8.28
C ALA A 107 1.91 -8.53 -7.09
N SER A 108 2.62 -9.63 -7.35
CA SER A 108 3.20 -10.46 -6.29
C SER A 108 4.28 -9.73 -5.49
N LEU A 109 5.06 -8.85 -6.13
CA LEU A 109 6.11 -8.08 -5.45
C LEU A 109 5.49 -7.10 -4.45
N VAL A 110 4.45 -6.39 -4.86
CA VAL A 110 3.72 -5.46 -3.97
C VAL A 110 3.03 -6.21 -2.82
N GLN A 111 2.50 -7.41 -3.07
CA GLN A 111 1.94 -8.24 -2.01
C GLN A 111 3.01 -8.75 -1.04
N PHE A 112 4.19 -9.10 -1.53
CA PHE A 112 5.30 -9.54 -0.68
C PHE A 112 5.77 -8.42 0.26
N GLU A 113 5.84 -7.19 -0.25
CA GLU A 113 6.10 -6.01 0.59
C GLU A 113 5.03 -5.85 1.67
N ARG A 114 3.74 -6.07 1.36
CA ARG A 114 2.68 -6.04 2.37
C ARG A 114 2.80 -7.19 3.37
N LEU A 115 3.19 -8.38 2.93
CA LEU A 115 3.30 -9.58 3.77
C LEU A 115 4.30 -9.37 4.92
N THR A 116 5.38 -8.60 4.70
CA THR A 116 6.34 -8.28 5.76
C THR A 116 5.76 -7.42 6.89
N LEU A 117 4.70 -6.65 6.65
CA LEU A 117 4.02 -5.83 7.67
C LEU A 117 2.84 -6.56 8.33
N THR A 118 2.38 -7.66 7.73
CA THR A 118 1.22 -8.43 8.17
C THR A 118 1.31 -8.94 9.62
N PRO A 119 2.47 -9.42 10.14
CA PRO A 119 2.57 -9.84 11.54
C PRO A 119 2.28 -8.70 12.51
N VAL A 120 2.80 -7.50 12.22
CA VAL A 120 2.55 -6.31 13.04
C VAL A 120 1.09 -5.89 12.93
N PHE A 121 0.52 -5.89 11.73
CA PHE A 121 -0.89 -5.61 11.53
C PHE A 121 -1.79 -6.53 12.37
N TYR A 122 -1.62 -7.85 12.26
CA TYR A 122 -2.47 -8.80 12.98
C TYR A 122 -2.24 -8.78 14.48
N LEU A 123 -1.04 -8.44 14.95
CA LEU A 123 -0.81 -8.23 16.37
C LEU A 123 -1.71 -7.12 16.93
N PHE A 124 -1.75 -5.96 16.25
CA PHE A 124 -2.63 -4.86 16.64
C PHE A 124 -4.11 -5.19 16.41
N ALA A 125 -4.45 -5.82 15.29
CA ALA A 125 -5.82 -6.10 14.92
C ALA A 125 -6.47 -7.16 15.83
N ILE A 126 -5.81 -8.31 16.05
CA ILE A 126 -6.29 -9.38 16.92
C ILE A 126 -6.26 -8.93 18.37
N GLY A 127 -5.16 -8.32 18.82
CA GLY A 127 -5.00 -7.83 20.19
C GLY A 127 -6.03 -6.76 20.56
N GLY A 128 -6.22 -5.77 19.68
CA GLY A 128 -7.22 -4.71 19.89
C GLY A 128 -8.65 -5.24 19.86
N MET A 129 -8.97 -6.18 18.96
CA MET A 129 -10.31 -6.76 18.88
C MET A 129 -10.62 -7.60 20.12
N TRP A 130 -9.64 -8.42 20.56
CA TRP A 130 -9.75 -9.19 21.80
C TRP A 130 -9.94 -8.29 23.02
N GLY A 131 -9.17 -7.21 23.13
CA GLY A 131 -9.30 -6.23 24.22
C GLY A 131 -10.67 -5.52 24.22
N LEU A 132 -11.14 -5.04 23.07
CA LEU A 132 -12.44 -4.38 22.95
C LEU A 132 -13.61 -5.32 23.26
N GLN A 133 -13.52 -6.59 22.89
CA GLN A 133 -14.53 -7.60 23.26
C GLN A 133 -14.52 -7.93 24.75
N HIS A 134 -13.37 -7.83 25.44
CA HIS A 134 -13.32 -7.93 26.90
C HIS A 134 -13.97 -6.74 27.58
N ALA A 135 -13.92 -5.56 26.96
CA ALA A 135 -14.66 -4.37 27.39
C ALA A 135 -16.17 -4.41 27.05
N GLY A 136 -16.71 -5.56 26.61
CA GLY A 136 -18.14 -5.74 26.30
C GLY A 136 -18.57 -5.22 24.93
N MET A 137 -17.64 -4.79 24.08
CA MET A 137 -17.98 -4.35 22.73
C MET A 137 -18.39 -5.52 21.84
N ARG A 138 -19.44 -5.31 21.03
CA ARG A 138 -19.88 -6.30 20.02
C ARG A 138 -18.75 -6.62 19.04
N ALA A 139 -18.57 -7.89 18.71
CA ALA A 139 -17.48 -8.38 17.86
C ALA A 139 -17.33 -7.62 16.53
N SER A 140 -18.45 -7.29 15.87
CA SER A 140 -18.44 -6.55 14.60
C SER A 140 -17.85 -5.15 14.73
N TRP A 141 -18.14 -4.43 15.82
CA TRP A 141 -17.59 -3.08 16.05
C TRP A 141 -16.15 -3.14 16.56
N ALA A 142 -15.84 -4.12 17.42
CA ALA A 142 -14.48 -4.39 17.86
C ALA A 142 -13.55 -4.69 16.68
N PHE A 143 -14.03 -5.49 15.71
CA PHE A 143 -13.36 -5.75 14.44
C PHE A 143 -13.08 -4.45 13.68
N VAL A 144 -14.12 -3.66 13.35
CA VAL A 144 -13.95 -2.44 12.55
C VAL A 144 -12.96 -1.47 13.19
N LEU A 145 -13.08 -1.21 14.50
CA LEU A 145 -12.19 -0.28 15.19
C LEU A 145 -10.76 -0.79 15.27
N SER A 146 -10.58 -2.05 15.65
CA SER A 146 -9.25 -2.63 15.82
C SER A 146 -8.49 -2.77 14.50
N PHE A 147 -9.16 -3.26 13.46
CA PHE A 147 -8.54 -3.43 12.14
C PHE A 147 -8.24 -2.09 11.47
N SER A 148 -9.13 -1.10 11.63
CA SER A 148 -8.86 0.27 11.15
C SER A 148 -7.65 0.88 11.88
N ALA A 149 -7.55 0.70 13.20
CA ALA A 149 -6.40 1.16 13.97
C ALA A 149 -5.11 0.46 13.54
N GLY A 150 -5.12 -0.87 13.41
CA GLY A 150 -3.99 -1.65 12.90
C GLY A 150 -3.53 -1.19 11.52
N LEU A 151 -4.48 -0.88 10.64
CA LEU A 151 -4.19 -0.36 9.31
C LEU A 151 -3.46 0.99 9.38
N VAL A 152 -3.96 1.93 10.20
CA VAL A 152 -3.32 3.24 10.35
C VAL A 152 -1.91 3.08 10.93
N VAL A 153 -1.74 2.27 11.98
CA VAL A 153 -0.45 2.04 12.65
C VAL A 153 0.58 1.47 11.67
N THR A 154 0.21 0.42 10.93
CA THR A 154 1.14 -0.19 9.95
C THR A 154 1.49 0.76 8.82
N ARG A 155 0.57 1.63 8.38
CA ARG A 155 0.84 2.65 7.36
C ARG A 155 1.78 3.74 7.85
N VAL A 156 1.60 4.21 9.08
CA VAL A 156 2.52 5.17 9.71
C VAL A 156 3.91 4.55 9.83
N MET A 157 4.00 3.30 10.31
CA MET A 157 5.27 2.60 10.46
C MET A 157 5.96 2.36 9.12
N HIS A 158 5.24 1.92 8.09
CA HIS A 158 5.76 1.75 6.74
C HIS A 158 6.27 3.07 6.15
N THR A 159 5.50 4.15 6.30
CA THR A 159 5.90 5.47 5.80
C THR A 159 7.16 5.95 6.51
N TRP A 160 7.23 5.80 7.83
CA TRP A 160 8.40 6.15 8.62
C TRP A 160 9.64 5.34 8.21
N TRP A 161 9.49 4.03 8.01
CA TRP A 161 10.58 3.17 7.55
C TRP A 161 11.06 3.52 6.13
N ALA A 162 10.14 3.79 5.21
CA ALA A 162 10.45 4.21 3.85
C ALA A 162 11.17 5.56 3.80
N LEU A 163 10.79 6.50 4.69
CA LEU A 163 11.50 7.77 4.86
C LEU A 163 12.92 7.59 5.41
N ARG A 164 13.08 6.68 6.38
CA ARG A 164 14.38 6.43 7.04
C ARG A 164 15.38 5.71 6.13
N THR A 165 14.91 4.82 5.27
CA THR A 165 15.77 4.03 4.37
C THR A 165 16.18 4.77 3.11
N GLY A 166 15.69 6.00 2.89
CA GLY A 166 16.04 6.77 1.69
C GLY A 166 15.49 6.18 0.39
N ARG A 167 14.57 5.20 0.42
CA ARG A 167 13.93 4.63 -0.78
C ARG A 167 13.18 5.67 -1.63
N PHE A 168 12.91 6.84 -1.07
CA PHE A 168 12.51 8.02 -1.83
C PHE A 168 13.74 8.82 -2.29
N GLU A 169 14.68 8.18 -2.99
CA GLU A 169 15.72 8.93 -3.69
C GLU A 169 15.05 9.80 -4.77
N PRO A 170 15.47 11.07 -4.91
CA PRO A 170 14.95 11.93 -5.96
C PRO A 170 15.26 11.34 -7.33
N LEU A 171 14.26 11.33 -8.23
CA LEU A 171 14.34 10.75 -9.57
C LEU A 171 15.64 11.13 -10.31
N PRO A 172 16.24 10.20 -11.09
CA PRO A 172 17.57 10.34 -11.71
C PRO A 172 17.71 11.51 -12.69
N ILE A 173 16.59 12.10 -13.15
CA ILE A 173 16.56 13.31 -14.00
C ILE A 173 17.36 14.48 -13.38
N PHE A 174 17.53 14.50 -12.06
CA PHE A 174 18.32 15.53 -11.36
C PHE A 174 19.76 15.13 -11.05
N ASN A 175 20.11 13.84 -11.06
CA ASN A 175 21.48 13.39 -10.86
C ASN A 175 22.35 13.67 -12.10
N GLY A 176 21.73 13.69 -13.29
CA GLY A 176 22.38 14.12 -14.53
C GLY A 176 22.82 15.60 -14.50
N LYS A 177 22.00 16.50 -13.92
CA LYS A 177 22.37 17.93 -13.80
C LYS A 177 23.46 18.15 -12.76
N ALA A 178 23.47 17.41 -11.66
CA ALA A 178 24.54 17.47 -10.67
C ALA A 178 25.86 16.91 -11.22
N LYS A 179 25.83 15.79 -11.95
CA LYS A 179 27.01 15.27 -12.65
C LYS A 179 27.49 16.20 -13.78
N ALA A 180 26.59 16.79 -14.55
CA ALA A 180 26.94 17.74 -15.61
C ALA A 180 27.53 19.04 -15.06
N ALA A 181 27.01 19.56 -13.93
CA ALA A 181 27.59 20.71 -13.26
C ALA A 181 29.00 20.40 -12.72
N LYS A 182 29.20 19.21 -12.13
CA LYS A 182 30.50 18.77 -11.62
C LYS A 182 31.51 18.47 -12.73
N ALA A 183 31.06 17.99 -13.89
CA ALA A 183 31.89 17.79 -15.07
C ALA A 183 32.36 19.11 -15.68
N LYS A 184 31.48 20.13 -15.68
CA LYS A 184 31.83 21.48 -16.15
C LYS A 184 32.82 22.18 -15.22
N ASP A 185 32.65 22.03 -13.90
CA ASP A 185 33.57 22.62 -12.91
C ASP A 185 35.00 22.02 -13.02
N ASN A 186 35.09 20.73 -13.36
CA ASN A 186 36.37 20.07 -13.61
C ASN A 186 36.99 20.39 -14.99
N SER A 187 36.20 20.80 -15.99
CA SER A 187 36.75 21.22 -17.29
C SER A 187 37.28 22.65 -17.27
N ASP A 188 36.71 23.51 -16.41
CA ASP A 188 37.11 24.92 -16.30
C ASP A 188 38.36 25.09 -15.41
N ALA A 189 38.76 24.04 -14.68
CA ALA A 189 39.92 24.02 -13.78
C ALA A 189 41.19 23.36 -14.39
N ALA A 190 41.12 22.89 -15.64
CA ALA A 190 42.23 22.26 -16.37
C ALA A 190 42.67 23.16 -17.54
#